data_AF-A0A914JB49-F1
#
_entry.id   AF-A0A914JB49-F1
#
_cell.length_a   1.000
_cell.length_b   1.000
_cell.length_c   1.000
_cell.angle_alpha   90.00
_cell.angle_beta   90.00
_cell.angle_gamma   90.00
#
_symmetry.space_group_name_H-M   'P 1'
#
loop_
_entity.id
_entity.type
_entity.pdbx_description
1 polymer ?
#
loop_
_entity_poly.entity_id
_entity_poly.type
_entity_poly.pdbx_seq_one_letter_code
_entity_poly.pdbx_strand_id
1 'polypeptide(L)'
;MNLFKKPDPKELQRANDRQIRKTGRDLTSDHRQLERREKELEIEIKKLAAKGQIDACKILAKQLVQIRSQKTKNVAMNAKITSIGAQAKTMNSMGTMTKAMGTAAQTMKAVDKQMPLQKFAADMREFQMTNDKMELKEEVINDTLDNLFEVDEGEQQFVIDQVLDEIGIETMGKMPAVPSGSTGLTAKNKEVTDADIERMLAALKS
;
A
#
# COMPACT_ATOMS: atom_id res chain seq x y z
N MET A 1 1.74 -45.77 15.77
CA MET A 1 1.61 -44.37 15.33
C MET A 1 0.83 -43.61 16.40
N ASN A 2 1.47 -42.69 17.12
CA ASN A 2 0.81 -41.93 18.20
C ASN A 2 0.09 -40.72 17.61
N LEU A 3 -1.23 -40.83 17.43
CA LEU A 3 -2.11 -39.78 16.90
C LEU A 3 -2.45 -38.66 17.94
N PHE A 4 -1.94 -38.75 19.17
CA PHE A 4 -2.30 -37.88 20.30
C PHE A 4 -1.14 -37.11 20.95
N LYS A 5 0.04 -37.04 20.33
CA LYS A 5 1.11 -36.14 20.81
C LYS A 5 0.87 -34.73 20.26
N LYS A 6 0.73 -33.73 21.15
CA LYS A 6 0.73 -32.32 20.76
C LYS A 6 1.97 -32.08 19.88
N PRO A 7 1.81 -31.48 18.68
CA PRO A 7 2.92 -31.29 17.76
C PRO A 7 4.04 -30.50 18.45
N ASP A 8 5.28 -30.90 18.21
CA ASP A 8 6.45 -30.24 18.79
C ASP A 8 6.38 -28.74 18.44
N PRO A 9 6.53 -27.81 19.41
CA PRO A 9 6.60 -26.38 19.15
C PRO A 9 7.53 -26.01 17.98
N LYS A 10 8.63 -26.75 17.78
CA LYS A 10 9.53 -26.54 16.63
C LYS A 10 8.90 -26.95 15.29
N GLU A 11 8.09 -28.00 15.26
CA GLU A 11 7.39 -28.43 14.05
C GLU A 11 6.27 -27.47 13.68
N LEU A 12 5.51 -26.98 14.68
CA LEU A 12 4.51 -25.92 14.48
C LEU A 12 5.14 -24.64 13.91
N GLN A 13 6.29 -24.22 14.44
CA GLN A 13 7.03 -23.07 13.92
C GLN A 13 7.45 -23.28 12.46
N ARG A 14 8.06 -24.42 12.13
CA ARG A 14 8.45 -24.74 10.75
C ARG A 14 7.25 -24.78 9.80
N ALA A 15 6.10 -25.25 10.26
CA ALA A 15 4.87 -25.24 9.48
C ALA A 15 4.38 -23.81 9.23
N ASN A 16 4.41 -22.94 10.26
CA ASN A 16 4.04 -21.53 10.15
C ASN A 16 5.00 -20.78 9.19
N ASP A 17 6.31 -20.94 9.34
CA ASP A 17 7.31 -20.33 8.44
C ASP A 17 7.08 -20.74 6.97
N ARG A 18 6.74 -22.01 6.74
CA ARG A 18 6.41 -22.51 5.39
C ARG A 18 5.12 -21.87 4.86
N GLN A 19 4.11 -21.71 5.71
CA GLN A 19 2.85 -21.08 5.35
C GLN A 19 3.06 -19.61 5.01
N ILE A 20 3.74 -18.83 5.86
CA ILE A 20 4.08 -17.43 5.62
C ILE A 20 4.82 -17.26 4.28
N ARG A 21 5.85 -18.08 4.02
CA ARG A 21 6.59 -18.06 2.75
C ARG A 21 5.78 -18.49 1.54
N LYS A 22 4.80 -19.37 1.73
CA LYS A 22 3.89 -19.77 0.66
C LYS A 22 2.96 -18.61 0.34
N THR A 23 2.27 -18.05 1.34
CA THR A 23 1.35 -16.93 1.16
C THR A 23 2.05 -15.69 0.57
N GLY A 24 3.27 -15.36 0.98
CA GLY A 24 4.02 -14.26 0.35
C GLY A 24 4.34 -14.51 -1.13
N ARG A 25 4.61 -15.76 -1.53
CA ARG A 25 4.80 -16.13 -2.95
C ARG A 25 3.50 -16.09 -3.73
N ASP A 26 2.41 -16.58 -3.14
CA ASP A 26 1.09 -16.55 -3.74
C ASP A 26 0.65 -15.09 -3.98
N LEU A 27 0.81 -14.20 -3.00
CA LEU A 27 0.57 -12.75 -3.16
C LEU A 27 1.44 -12.13 -4.25
N THR A 28 2.72 -12.48 -4.33
CA THR A 28 3.62 -11.99 -5.39
C THR A 28 3.17 -12.46 -6.79
N SER A 29 2.63 -13.68 -6.88
CA SER A 29 2.05 -14.21 -8.12
C SER A 29 0.77 -13.45 -8.48
N ASP A 30 -0.11 -13.21 -7.50
CA ASP A 30 -1.34 -12.46 -7.68
C ASP A 30 -1.07 -11.03 -8.12
N HIS A 31 -0.06 -10.37 -7.56
CA HIS A 31 0.39 -9.04 -7.98
C HIS A 31 0.71 -9.01 -9.47
N ARG A 32 1.51 -9.96 -9.96
CA ARG A 32 1.85 -10.07 -11.39
C ARG A 32 0.63 -10.34 -12.25
N GLN A 33 -0.36 -11.08 -11.74
CA GLN A 33 -1.61 -11.32 -12.45
C GLN A 33 -2.44 -10.04 -12.55
N LEU A 34 -2.51 -9.24 -11.47
CA LEU A 34 -3.16 -7.94 -11.46
C LEU A 34 -2.49 -6.95 -12.42
N GLU A 35 -1.16 -6.92 -12.48
CA GLU A 35 -0.41 -6.09 -13.45
C GLU A 35 -0.72 -6.46 -14.92
N ARG A 36 -0.90 -7.76 -15.22
CA ARG A 36 -1.29 -8.20 -16.56
C ARG A 36 -2.70 -7.74 -16.92
N ARG A 37 -3.66 -7.95 -15.99
CA ARG A 37 -5.05 -7.51 -16.17
C ARG A 37 -5.16 -6.00 -16.32
N GLU A 38 -4.38 -5.23 -15.56
CA GLU A 38 -4.31 -3.77 -15.68
C GLU A 38 -3.91 -3.36 -17.10
N LYS A 39 -2.83 -3.94 -17.63
CA LYS A 39 -2.37 -3.66 -19.01
C LYS A 39 -3.38 -4.09 -20.07
N GLU A 40 -4.04 -5.23 -19.88
CA GLU A 40 -5.10 -5.70 -20.78
C GLU A 40 -6.27 -4.71 -20.81
N LEU A 41 -6.73 -4.24 -19.64
CA LEU A 41 -7.78 -3.24 -19.53
C LEU A 41 -7.37 -1.90 -20.14
N GLU A 42 -6.14 -1.43 -19.92
CA GLU A 42 -5.64 -0.19 -20.54
C GLU A 42 -5.69 -0.26 -22.07
N ILE A 43 -5.30 -1.41 -22.66
CA ILE A 43 -5.38 -1.63 -24.10
C ILE A 43 -6.84 -1.65 -24.57
N GLU A 44 -7.73 -2.30 -23.84
CA GLU A 44 -9.15 -2.38 -24.17
C GLU A 44 -9.84 -1.02 -24.09
N ILE A 45 -9.60 -0.25 -23.03
CA ILE A 45 -10.07 1.13 -22.85
C ILE A 45 -9.62 1.99 -24.03
N LYS A 46 -8.34 1.93 -24.43
CA LYS A 46 -7.83 2.66 -25.61
C LYS A 46 -8.57 2.26 -26.90
N LYS A 47 -8.84 0.97 -27.10
CA LYS A 47 -9.57 0.48 -28.29
C LYS A 47 -11.03 0.96 -28.32
N LEU A 48 -11.71 0.97 -27.18
CA LEU A 48 -13.09 1.44 -27.08
C LEU A 48 -13.20 2.96 -27.20
N ALA A 49 -12.22 3.68 -26.66
CA ALA A 49 -12.12 5.12 -26.79
C ALA A 49 -11.93 5.55 -28.25
N ALA A 50 -11.07 4.85 -29.01
CA ALA A 50 -10.90 5.07 -30.44
C ALA A 50 -12.19 4.81 -31.25
N LYS A 51 -13.10 3.98 -30.74
CA LYS A 51 -14.43 3.71 -31.32
C LYS A 51 -15.50 4.70 -30.86
N GLY A 52 -15.18 5.65 -29.98
CA GLY A 52 -16.12 6.62 -29.42
C GLY A 52 -17.13 6.03 -28.43
N GLN A 53 -16.91 4.82 -27.91
CA GLN A 53 -17.81 4.17 -26.96
C GLN A 53 -17.54 4.61 -25.53
N ILE A 54 -17.97 5.83 -25.19
CA ILE A 54 -17.66 6.48 -23.91
C ILE A 54 -18.24 5.72 -22.71
N ASP A 55 -19.47 5.20 -22.79
CA ASP A 55 -20.09 4.48 -21.67
C ASP A 55 -19.37 3.17 -21.33
N ALA A 56 -18.91 2.45 -22.35
CA ALA A 56 -18.10 1.24 -22.17
C ALA A 56 -16.72 1.57 -21.57
N CYS A 57 -16.12 2.70 -21.97
CA CYS A 57 -14.86 3.18 -21.38
C CYS A 57 -15.02 3.51 -19.89
N LYS A 58 -16.13 4.13 -19.49
CA LYS A 58 -16.40 4.46 -18.07
C LYS A 58 -16.50 3.21 -17.20
N ILE A 59 -17.17 2.16 -17.68
CA ILE A 59 -17.29 0.89 -16.95
C ILE A 59 -15.92 0.24 -16.77
N LEU A 60 -15.12 0.16 -17.84
CA LEU A 60 -13.78 -0.42 -17.78
C LEU A 60 -12.81 0.44 -16.96
N ALA A 61 -12.94 1.77 -16.99
CA ALA A 61 -12.15 2.67 -16.16
C ALA A 61 -12.42 2.47 -14.66
N LYS A 62 -13.69 2.26 -14.27
CA LYS A 62 -14.04 1.87 -12.89
C LYS A 62 -13.36 0.56 -12.48
N GLN A 63 -13.36 -0.43 -13.37
CA GLN A 63 -12.67 -1.69 -13.15
C GLN A 63 -11.15 -1.50 -13.04
N LEU A 64 -10.55 -0.62 -13.85
CA LEU A 64 -9.13 -0.31 -13.80
C LEU A 64 -8.72 0.33 -12.46
N VAL A 65 -9.50 1.28 -11.95
CA VAL A 65 -9.28 1.89 -10.62
C VAL A 65 -9.32 0.82 -9.53
N GLN A 66 -10.29 -0.10 -9.60
CA GLN A 66 -10.40 -1.20 -8.65
C GLN A 66 -9.16 -2.12 -8.69
N ILE A 67 -8.66 -2.46 -9.88
CA ILE A 67 -7.44 -3.26 -10.03
C ILE A 67 -6.21 -2.52 -9.48
N ARG A 68 -6.08 -1.22 -9.75
CA ARG A 68 -4.99 -0.40 -9.19
C ARG A 68 -5.00 -0.38 -7.66
N SER A 69 -6.19 -0.23 -7.06
CA SER A 69 -6.36 -0.32 -5.60
C SER A 69 -6.00 -1.71 -5.07
N GLN A 70 -6.50 -2.78 -5.70
CA GLN A 70 -6.15 -4.16 -5.34
C GLN A 70 -4.65 -4.42 -5.43
N LYS A 71 -3.96 -3.86 -6.43
CA LYS A 71 -2.50 -3.95 -6.59
C LYS A 71 -1.78 -3.29 -5.42
N THR A 72 -2.17 -2.09 -5.04
CA THR A 72 -1.63 -1.38 -3.86
C THR A 72 -1.87 -2.16 -2.57
N LYS A 73 -3.10 -2.65 -2.35
CA LYS A 73 -3.44 -3.51 -1.21
C LYS A 73 -2.60 -4.78 -1.19
N ASN A 74 -2.36 -5.42 -2.33
CA ASN A 74 -1.55 -6.63 -2.44
C ASN A 74 -0.08 -6.37 -2.01
N VAL A 75 0.50 -5.24 -2.42
CA VAL A 75 1.86 -4.84 -1.98
C VAL A 75 1.91 -4.63 -0.46
N ALA A 76 0.91 -3.92 0.09
CA ALA A 76 0.81 -3.71 1.54
C ALA A 76 0.65 -5.04 2.30
N MET A 77 -0.21 -5.95 1.82
CA MET A 77 -0.37 -7.28 2.40
C MET A 77 0.93 -8.10 2.34
N ASN A 78 1.67 -8.05 1.24
CA ASN A 78 2.94 -8.77 1.11
C ASN A 78 4.01 -8.23 2.08
N ALA A 79 4.04 -6.91 2.28
CA ALA A 79 4.88 -6.27 3.30
C ALA A 79 4.47 -6.72 4.71
N LYS A 80 3.16 -6.77 5.00
CA LYS A 80 2.62 -7.24 6.28
C LYS A 80 2.98 -8.69 6.57
N ILE A 81 2.87 -9.60 5.60
CA ILE A 81 3.29 -11.00 5.75
C ILE A 81 4.79 -11.11 6.04
N THR A 82 5.60 -10.28 5.39
CA THR A 82 7.04 -10.23 5.64
C THR A 82 7.34 -9.77 7.06
N SER A 83 6.61 -8.75 7.55
CA SER A 83 6.68 -8.28 8.94
C SER A 83 6.27 -9.37 9.95
N ILE A 84 5.15 -10.04 9.70
CA ILE A 84 4.68 -11.18 10.52
C ILE A 84 5.74 -12.28 10.56
N GLY A 85 6.39 -12.58 9.44
CA GLY A 85 7.51 -13.53 9.38
C GLY A 85 8.70 -13.12 10.24
N ALA A 86 9.05 -11.83 10.25
CA ALA A 86 10.10 -11.30 11.11
C ALA A 86 9.71 -11.36 12.59
N GLN A 87 8.47 -10.98 12.92
CA GLN A 87 7.93 -11.05 14.28
C GLN A 87 7.87 -12.49 14.80
N ALA A 88 7.43 -13.44 13.97
CA ALA A 88 7.42 -14.86 14.29
C ALA A 88 8.84 -15.39 14.59
N LYS A 89 9.84 -14.95 13.82
CA LYS A 89 11.25 -15.28 14.07
C LYS A 89 11.74 -14.70 15.39
N THR A 90 11.42 -13.44 15.70
CA THR A 90 11.73 -12.80 16.98
C THR A 90 11.07 -13.54 18.14
N MET A 91 9.79 -13.92 18.01
CA MET A 91 9.07 -14.70 19.02
C MET A 91 9.70 -16.08 19.23
N ASN A 92 10.24 -16.71 18.16
CA ASN A 92 10.98 -17.95 18.28
C ASN A 92 12.27 -17.77 19.09
N SER A 93 13.07 -16.76 18.75
CA SER A 93 14.28 -16.41 19.52
C SER A 93 13.94 -16.14 20.99
N MET A 94 12.86 -15.40 21.25
CA MET A 94 12.34 -15.15 22.60
C MET A 94 11.95 -16.44 23.32
N GLY A 95 11.28 -17.38 22.64
CA GLY A 95 10.93 -18.69 23.19
C GLY A 95 12.16 -19.54 23.52
N THR A 96 13.19 -19.53 22.67
CA THR A 96 14.46 -20.22 22.96
C THR A 96 15.22 -19.57 24.12
N MET A 97 15.22 -18.24 24.19
CA MET A 97 15.83 -17.48 25.28
C MET A 97 15.09 -17.74 26.60
N THR A 98 13.76 -17.77 26.59
CA THR A 98 12.93 -18.11 27.76
C THR A 98 13.20 -19.54 28.21
N LYS A 99 13.34 -20.50 27.29
CA LYS A 99 13.69 -21.89 27.64
C LYS A 99 15.08 -21.96 28.27
N ALA A 100 16.06 -21.27 27.68
CA ALA A 100 17.43 -21.20 28.20
C ALA A 100 17.50 -20.53 29.58
N MET A 101 16.81 -19.39 29.76
CA MET A 101 16.65 -18.69 31.03
C MET A 101 15.90 -19.54 32.05
N GLY A 102 14.91 -20.33 31.64
CA GLY A 102 14.21 -21.28 32.52
C GLY A 102 15.15 -22.35 33.07
N THR A 103 15.98 -22.96 32.22
CA THR A 103 17.04 -23.88 32.66
C THR A 103 18.11 -23.19 33.51
N ALA A 104 18.55 -21.98 33.12
CA ALA A 104 19.52 -21.19 33.86
C ALA A 104 18.97 -20.70 35.21
N ALA A 105 17.67 -20.43 35.30
CA ALA A 105 16.97 -20.07 36.53
C ALA A 105 16.71 -21.29 37.42
N GLN A 106 16.55 -22.49 36.86
CA GLN A 106 16.52 -23.73 37.62
C GLN A 106 17.90 -24.02 38.24
N THR A 107 19.00 -23.80 37.50
CA THR A 107 20.36 -23.90 38.05
C THR A 107 20.69 -22.74 39.01
N MET A 108 20.23 -21.51 38.75
CA MET A 108 20.36 -20.39 39.69
C MET A 108 19.49 -20.54 40.94
N LYS A 109 18.30 -21.14 40.85
CA LYS A 109 17.50 -21.52 42.04
C LYS A 109 18.25 -22.52 42.91
N ALA A 110 19.09 -23.37 42.31
CA ALA A 110 19.99 -24.26 43.03
C ALA A 110 21.23 -23.54 43.59
N VAL A 111 21.47 -22.27 43.23
CA VAL A 111 22.64 -21.45 43.63
C VAL A 111 22.24 -20.13 44.34
N ASP A 112 20.97 -20.01 44.75
CA ASP A 112 20.41 -18.91 45.56
C ASP A 112 20.05 -17.59 44.84
N LYS A 113 18.97 -16.99 45.35
CA LYS A 113 18.17 -15.86 44.90
C LYS A 113 19.00 -14.63 44.51
N GLN A 114 19.06 -14.30 43.22
CA GLN A 114 19.02 -12.91 42.71
C GLN A 114 19.04 -12.88 41.18
N MET A 115 17.88 -13.00 40.52
CA MET A 115 17.68 -12.42 39.19
C MET A 115 16.19 -12.12 38.95
N PRO A 116 15.82 -10.92 38.45
CA PRO A 116 14.42 -10.51 38.33
C PRO A 116 13.79 -11.02 37.03
N LEU A 117 13.44 -12.32 36.99
CA LEU A 117 12.56 -12.91 35.96
C LEU A 117 11.25 -12.12 35.78
N GLN A 118 10.80 -11.45 36.84
CA GLN A 118 9.61 -10.61 36.88
C GLN A 118 9.72 -9.38 35.95
N LYS A 119 10.89 -8.73 35.86
CA LYS A 119 11.07 -7.53 35.02
C LYS A 119 11.01 -7.87 33.54
N PHE A 120 11.72 -8.93 33.13
CA PHE A 120 11.66 -9.41 31.75
C PHE A 120 10.25 -9.83 31.30
N ALA A 121 9.47 -10.46 32.19
CA ALA A 121 8.08 -10.81 31.91
C ALA A 121 7.18 -9.57 31.76
N ALA A 122 7.45 -8.50 32.52
CA ALA A 122 6.74 -7.23 32.40
C ALA A 122 7.08 -6.51 31.10
N ASP A 123 8.37 -6.41 30.76
CA ASP A 123 8.86 -5.76 29.53
C ASP A 123 8.30 -6.46 28.27
N MET A 124 8.21 -7.80 28.31
CA MET A 124 7.64 -8.58 27.20
C MET A 124 6.13 -8.38 27.03
N ARG A 125 5.41 -8.14 28.13
CA ARG A 125 3.97 -7.83 28.11
C ARG A 125 3.71 -6.42 27.60
N GLU A 126 4.53 -5.46 27.98
CA GLU A 126 4.46 -4.09 27.50
C GLU A 126 4.80 -4.00 26.00
N PHE A 127 5.78 -4.79 25.55
CA PHE A 127 6.09 -4.95 24.13
C PHE A 127 4.89 -5.49 23.34
N GLN A 128 4.22 -6.54 23.83
CA GLN A 128 3.01 -7.07 23.20
C GLN A 128 1.89 -6.03 23.12
N MET A 129 1.58 -5.34 24.22
CA MET A 129 0.55 -4.29 24.21
C MET A 129 0.86 -3.14 23.25
N THR A 130 2.13 -2.77 23.11
CA THR A 130 2.54 -1.70 22.21
C THR A 130 2.42 -2.13 20.75
N ASN A 131 2.75 -3.39 20.46
CA ASN A 131 2.61 -3.97 19.13
C ASN A 131 1.14 -4.11 18.72
N ASP A 132 0.27 -4.57 19.64
CA ASP A 132 -1.18 -4.67 19.40
C ASP A 132 -1.82 -3.29 19.18
N LYS A 133 -1.40 -2.28 19.95
CA LYS A 133 -1.83 -0.88 19.73
C LYS A 133 -1.39 -0.33 18.38
N MET A 134 -0.27 -0.80 17.85
CA MET A 134 0.21 -0.40 16.53
C MET A 134 -0.60 -1.08 15.41
N GLU A 135 -0.93 -2.36 15.55
CA GLU A 135 -1.83 -3.06 14.61
C GLU A 135 -3.22 -2.43 14.57
N LEU A 136 -3.80 -2.09 15.72
CA LEU A 136 -5.10 -1.41 15.79
C LEU A 136 -5.09 -0.05 15.07
N LYS A 137 -3.97 0.67 15.08
CA LYS A 137 -3.83 1.92 14.31
C LYS A 137 -3.74 1.67 12.82
N GLU A 138 -3.07 0.61 12.38
CA GLU A 138 -3.08 0.22 10.97
C GLU A 138 -4.49 -0.19 10.49
N GLU A 139 -5.25 -0.91 11.32
CA GLU A 139 -6.63 -1.32 11.00
C GLU A 139 -7.54 -0.10 10.85
N VAL A 140 -7.49 0.85 11.80
CA VAL A 140 -8.22 2.12 11.69
C VAL A 140 -7.81 2.91 10.45
N ILE A 141 -6.53 2.89 10.06
CA ILE A 141 -6.07 3.56 8.84
C ILE A 141 -6.61 2.86 7.58
N ASN A 142 -6.60 1.52 7.53
CA ASN A 142 -7.17 0.77 6.41
C ASN A 142 -8.68 0.96 6.31
N ASP A 143 -9.40 0.99 7.44
CA ASP A 143 -10.85 1.26 7.46
C ASP A 143 -11.15 2.71 7.05
N THR A 144 -10.33 3.70 7.42
CA THR A 144 -10.49 5.07 6.91
C THR A 144 -10.19 5.19 5.43
N LEU A 145 -9.23 4.40 4.90
CA LEU A 145 -8.96 4.32 3.47
C LEU A 145 -10.11 3.62 2.73
N ASP A 146 -10.69 2.56 3.30
CA ASP A 146 -11.82 1.84 2.71
C ASP A 146 -13.11 2.66 2.76
N ASN A 147 -13.33 3.45 3.82
CA ASN A 147 -14.42 4.43 3.90
C ASN A 147 -14.21 5.63 2.93
N LEU A 148 -12.97 5.98 2.58
CA LEU A 148 -12.68 6.93 1.49
C LEU A 148 -12.98 6.32 0.10
N PHE A 149 -13.25 5.02 -0.01
CA PHE A 149 -13.74 4.39 -1.24
C PHE A 149 -15.26 4.17 -1.25
N GLU A 150 -15.95 4.39 -0.13
CA GLU A 150 -17.41 4.58 -0.05
C GLU A 150 -17.83 6.02 -0.36
N VAL A 151 -17.08 6.69 -1.22
CA VAL A 151 -17.38 8.07 -1.61
C VAL A 151 -18.48 8.07 -2.67
N ASP A 152 -19.41 9.01 -2.46
CA ASP A 152 -20.59 9.32 -3.25
C ASP A 152 -20.33 9.32 -4.77
N GLU A 153 -21.33 8.91 -5.56
CA GLU A 153 -21.20 8.66 -7.01
C GLU A 153 -20.59 9.83 -7.81
N GLY A 154 -20.69 11.06 -7.29
CA GLY A 154 -20.16 12.27 -7.91
C GLY A 154 -18.62 12.36 -7.96
N GLU A 155 -17.90 11.97 -6.89
CA GLU A 155 -16.42 12.06 -6.89
C GLU A 155 -15.79 10.90 -7.69
N GLN A 156 -16.49 9.77 -7.76
CA GLN A 156 -16.07 8.61 -8.54
C GLN A 156 -15.96 8.94 -10.05
N GLN A 157 -16.83 9.83 -10.54
CA GLN A 157 -16.81 10.29 -11.93
C GLN A 157 -15.58 11.14 -12.25
N PHE A 158 -15.13 11.98 -11.32
CA PHE A 158 -13.91 12.79 -11.47
C PHE A 158 -12.65 11.91 -11.56
N VAL A 159 -12.56 10.87 -10.72
CA VAL A 159 -11.46 9.91 -10.76
C VAL A 159 -11.44 9.12 -12.07
N ILE A 160 -12.61 8.73 -12.59
CA ILE A 160 -12.73 8.05 -13.88
C ILE A 160 -12.24 8.95 -15.01
N ASP A 161 -12.69 10.20 -15.04
CA ASP A 161 -12.30 11.17 -16.08
C ASP A 161 -10.79 11.44 -16.02
N GLN A 162 -10.22 11.57 -14.82
CA GLN A 162 -8.76 11.71 -14.62
C GLN A 162 -7.98 10.50 -15.14
N VAL A 163 -8.47 9.28 -14.93
CA VAL A 163 -7.83 8.05 -15.42
C VAL A 163 -7.91 7.95 -16.95
N LEU A 164 -9.04 8.37 -17.54
CA LEU A 164 -9.18 8.42 -19.01
C LEU A 164 -8.22 9.44 -19.63
N ASP A 165 -8.03 10.59 -18.98
CA ASP A 165 -7.04 11.61 -19.38
C ASP A 165 -5.60 11.08 -19.24
N GLU A 166 -5.27 10.40 -18.13
CA GLU A 166 -3.94 9.80 -17.89
C GLU A 166 -3.57 8.72 -18.93
N ILE A 167 -4.58 7.97 -19.42
CA ILE A 167 -4.41 6.96 -20.47
C ILE A 167 -4.16 7.59 -21.85
N GLY A 168 -4.30 8.91 -21.97
CA GLY A 168 -4.11 9.65 -23.21
C GLY A 168 -5.34 9.59 -24.11
N ILE A 169 -6.53 9.39 -23.55
CA ILE A 169 -7.78 9.66 -24.26
C ILE A 169 -8.00 11.17 -24.16
N GLU A 170 -7.12 11.94 -24.79
CA GLU A 170 -7.45 13.32 -25.13
C GLU A 170 -8.73 13.22 -25.96
N THR A 171 -9.84 13.62 -25.33
CA THR A 171 -11.16 13.72 -25.91
C THR A 171 -11.11 14.14 -27.38
N MET A 172 -11.11 13.17 -28.30
CA MET A 172 -11.36 13.39 -29.74
C MET A 172 -12.73 14.07 -29.98
N GLY A 173 -13.54 14.25 -28.94
CA GLY A 173 -14.82 14.97 -28.94
C GLY A 173 -14.83 16.38 -28.33
N LYS A 174 -13.71 16.95 -27.86
CA LYS A 174 -13.64 18.37 -27.44
C LYS A 174 -12.73 19.19 -28.36
N MET A 175 -12.99 19.16 -29.66
CA MET A 175 -12.74 20.32 -30.50
C MET A 175 -14.08 21.04 -30.74
N PRO A 176 -14.41 22.11 -29.99
CA PRO A 176 -15.29 23.12 -30.57
C PRO A 176 -14.56 23.64 -31.81
N ALA A 177 -15.27 23.77 -32.92
CA ALA A 177 -14.74 24.35 -34.15
C ALA A 177 -14.13 25.73 -33.85
N VAL A 178 -12.81 25.80 -33.69
CA VAL A 178 -12.08 27.07 -33.70
C VAL A 178 -11.79 27.36 -35.17
N PRO A 179 -12.28 28.48 -35.73
CA PRO A 179 -12.05 28.79 -37.12
C PRO A 179 -10.56 28.97 -37.35
N SER A 180 -10.05 28.41 -38.46
CA SER A 180 -8.67 28.60 -38.94
C SER A 180 -8.28 30.07 -38.93
N GLY A 181 -7.56 30.48 -37.90
CA GLY A 181 -6.85 31.74 -37.79
C GLY A 181 -5.37 31.43 -37.66
N SER A 182 -4.65 31.51 -38.77
CA SER A 182 -3.20 31.40 -38.84
C SER A 182 -2.52 32.33 -37.82
N THR A 183 -1.74 31.76 -36.90
CA THR A 183 -0.51 32.38 -36.38
C THR A 183 0.28 31.33 -35.61
N GLY A 184 1.35 30.83 -36.21
CA GLY A 184 2.38 30.10 -35.47
C GLY A 184 3.16 31.09 -34.62
N LEU A 185 3.26 30.86 -33.31
CA LEU A 185 4.23 31.55 -32.47
C LEU A 185 5.04 30.54 -31.66
N THR A 186 6.24 30.34 -32.17
CA THR A 186 7.51 30.13 -31.48
C THR A 186 7.53 30.57 -30.01
N ALA A 187 8.09 29.69 -29.18
CA ALA A 187 8.56 29.99 -27.83
C ALA A 187 9.46 31.23 -27.81
N LYS A 188 9.13 32.20 -26.95
CA LYS A 188 10.07 33.25 -26.51
C LYS A 188 10.00 33.37 -25.00
N ASN A 189 11.10 33.00 -24.34
CA ASN A 189 11.48 33.52 -23.04
C ASN A 189 11.40 35.04 -23.09
N LYS A 190 10.59 35.64 -22.22
CA LYS A 190 10.48 37.09 -22.09
C LYS A 190 11.33 37.50 -20.88
N GLU A 191 12.53 38.01 -21.13
CA GLU A 191 13.32 38.71 -20.12
C GLU A 191 12.54 39.94 -19.67
N VAL A 192 12.34 40.04 -18.35
CA VAL A 192 11.69 41.19 -17.70
C VAL A 192 12.65 42.37 -17.78
N THR A 193 12.20 43.49 -18.34
CA THR A 193 13.02 44.68 -18.51
C THR A 193 12.88 45.64 -17.33
N ASP A 194 13.91 46.44 -17.04
CA ASP A 194 13.95 47.37 -15.89
C ASP A 194 12.74 48.33 -15.84
N ALA A 195 12.15 48.67 -16.99
CA ALA A 195 10.95 49.49 -17.08
C ALA A 195 9.69 48.81 -16.49
N ASP A 196 9.64 47.48 -16.52
CA ASP A 196 8.54 46.70 -15.91
C ASP A 196 8.68 46.66 -14.38
N ILE A 197 9.92 46.67 -13.87
CA ILE A 197 10.23 46.69 -12.43
C ILE A 197 9.89 48.07 -11.83
N GLU A 198 10.21 49.16 -12.53
CA GLU A 198 9.85 50.51 -12.09
C GLU A 198 8.33 50.73 -12.00
N ARG A 199 7.56 50.14 -12.93
CA ARG A 199 6.09 50.16 -12.87
C ARG A 199 5.54 49.41 -11.66
N MET A 200 6.14 48.28 -11.30
CA MET A 200 5.72 47.51 -10.12
C MET A 200 6.07 48.22 -8.81
N LEU A 201 7.19 48.95 -8.76
CA LEU A 201 7.58 49.76 -7.59
C LEU A 201 6.68 50.99 -7.40
N ALA A 202 6.22 51.61 -8.49
CA ALA A 202 5.29 52.74 -8.43
C ALA A 202 3.91 52.33 -7.89
N ALA A 203 3.43 51.13 -8.25
CA ALA A 203 2.16 50.59 -7.79
C ALA A 203 2.13 50.23 -6.29
N LEU A 204 3.28 50.19 -5.62
CA LEU A 204 3.42 49.84 -4.20
C LEU A 204 3.60 51.06 -3.29
N LYS A 205 3.75 52.26 -3.88
CA LYS A 205 3.86 53.54 -3.17
C LYS A 205 2.57 54.39 -3.21
N SER A 206 1.46 53.84 -3.72
CA SER A 206 0.12 54.43 -3.62
C SER A 206 -0.69 53.75 -2.53
#